data_AF-A0A925GYP0-F1
#
_entry.id   AF-A0A925GYP0-F1
#
_cell.length_a   1.000
_cell.length_b   1.000
_cell.length_c   1.000
_cell.angle_alpha   90.00
_cell.angle_beta   90.00
_cell.angle_gamma   90.00
#
_symmetry.space_group_name_H-M   'P 1'
#
loop_
_entity.id
_entity.type
_entity.pdbx_description
1 polymer ?
#
loop_
_entity_poly.entity_id
_entity_poly.type
_entity_poly.pdbx_seq_one_letter_code
_entity_poly.pdbx_strand_id
1 'polypeptide(L)' 'KAIQAALAAAKPGDAVILAGKGHETYQIIGDRTIHFDDREVAADALRTLGFDKRPRR' A
#
# COMPACT_ATOMS: atom_id res chain seq x y z
N LYS A 1 -2.09 5.10 -6.67
CA LYS A 1 -3.42 4.70 -7.16
C LYS A 1 -3.60 3.18 -7.24
N ALA A 2 -2.65 2.39 -7.76
CA ALA A 2 -2.81 0.93 -7.88
C ALA A 2 -3.01 0.19 -6.53
N ILE A 3 -2.21 0.51 -5.51
CA ILE A 3 -2.34 -0.11 -4.17
C ILE A 3 -3.73 0.08 -3.57
N GLN A 4 -4.21 1.32 -3.58
CA GLN A 4 -5.54 1.66 -3.06
C GLN A 4 -6.65 0.90 -3.81
N ALA A 5 -6.56 0.83 -5.15
CA ALA A 5 -7.54 0.11 -5.95
C ALA A 5 -7.51 -1.41 -5.67
N ALA A 6 -6.32 -2.00 -5.56
CA ALA A 6 -6.16 -3.42 -5.24
C ALA A 6 -6.74 -3.75 -3.86
N LEU A 7 -6.45 -2.94 -2.85
CA LEU A 7 -6.97 -3.13 -1.50
C LEU A 7 -8.49 -2.91 -1.42
N ALA A 8 -9.04 -1.94 -2.15
CA ALA A 8 -10.48 -1.71 -2.20
C ALA A 8 -11.24 -2.82 -2.93
N ALA A 9 -10.60 -3.54 -3.85
CA ALA A 9 -11.19 -4.66 -4.58
C ALA A 9 -11.10 -6.00 -3.82
N ALA A 10 -10.21 -6.12 -2.84
CA ALA A 10 -9.99 -7.34 -2.06
C ALA A 10 -11.21 -7.66 -1.17
N LYS A 11 -11.54 -8.95 -1.06
CA LYS A 11 -12.65 -9.46 -0.24
C LYS A 11 -12.14 -10.15 1.02
N PRO A 12 -13.00 -10.40 2.02
CA PRO A 12 -12.64 -11.20 3.18
C PRO A 12 -12.06 -12.56 2.76
N GLY A 13 -10.85 -12.86 3.22
CA GLY A 13 -10.12 -14.09 2.87
C GLY A 13 -9.10 -13.93 1.73
N ASP A 14 -9.13 -12.82 0.98
CA ASP A 14 -8.14 -12.56 -0.06
C ASP A 14 -6.82 -12.06 0.54
N ALA A 15 -5.71 -12.36 -0.15
CA ALA A 15 -4.40 -11.81 0.13
C ALA A 15 -3.95 -10.94 -1.04
N VAL A 16 -3.52 -9.71 -0.75
CA VAL A 16 -2.92 -8.80 -1.73
C VAL A 16 -1.42 -8.72 -1.48
N ILE A 17 -0.62 -9.12 -2.47
CA ILE A 17 0.84 -9.04 -2.42
C ILE A 17 1.29 -7.87 -3.29
N LEU A 18 1.97 -6.91 -2.67
CA LEU A 18 2.66 -5.84 -3.39
C LEU A 18 4.06 -6.35 -3.76
N ALA A 19 4.26 -6.66 -5.03
CA ALA A 19 5.53 -7.15 -5.56
C ALA A 19 6.27 -6.07 -6.34
N GLY A 20 7.61 -6.05 -6.23
CA GLY A 20 8.49 -5.03 -6.81
C GLY A 20 9.01 -4.04 -5.75
N LYS A 21 10.02 -3.24 -6.12
CA LYS A 21 10.74 -2.22 -5.31
C LYS A 21 11.51 -2.70 -4.07
N GLY A 22 11.03 -3.70 -3.34
CA GLY A 22 11.68 -4.16 -2.11
C GLY A 22 11.72 -3.07 -1.03
N HIS A 23 12.89 -2.82 -0.42
CA HIS A 23 13.09 -1.79 0.61
C HIS A 23 13.29 -0.37 0.06
N GLU A 24 13.11 -0.16 -1.25
CA GLU A 24 13.31 1.14 -1.88
C GLU A 24 12.16 2.11 -1.55
N THR A 25 12.53 3.27 -0.99
CA THR A 25 11.60 4.32 -0.56
C THR A 25 11.45 5.47 -1.57
N TYR A 26 11.91 5.28 -2.81
CA TYR A 26 11.88 6.31 -3.86
C TYR A 26 11.42 5.76 -5.20
N GLN A 27 10.66 6.52 -5.97
CA GLN A 27 10.24 6.14 -7.32
C GLN A 27 10.89 7.08 -8.34
N ILE A 28 11.41 6.49 -9.43
CA ILE A 28 11.93 7.24 -10.56
C ILE A 28 10.78 7.45 -11.55
N ILE A 29 10.50 8.70 -11.89
CA ILE A 29 9.53 9.11 -12.91
C ILE A 29 10.27 9.97 -13.92
N GLY A 30 10.61 9.37 -15.07
CA GLY A 30 11.47 10.01 -16.05
C GLY A 30 12.87 10.26 -15.47
N ASP A 31 13.23 11.53 -15.34
CA ASP A 31 14.50 12.03 -14.80
C ASP A 31 14.41 12.43 -13.31
N ARG A 32 13.26 12.27 -12.67
CA ARG A 32 13.02 12.71 -11.29
C ARG A 32 12.88 11.54 -10.34
N THR A 33 13.56 11.64 -9.20
CA THR A 33 13.39 10.74 -8.05
C THR A 33 12.48 11.40 -7.03
N ILE A 34 11.38 10.74 -6.68
CA ILE A 34 10.42 11.21 -5.67
C ILE A 34 10.32 10.22 -4.51
N HIS A 35 10.03 10.71 -3.30
CA HIS A 35 9.74 9.83 -2.16
C HIS A 35 8.47 9.04 -2.41
N PHE A 36 8.56 7.72 -2.28
CA PHE A 36 7.43 6.80 -2.40
C PHE A 36 7.76 5.47 -1.72
N ASP A 37 7.04 5.12 -0.66
CA ASP A 37 7.15 3.82 0.02
C ASP A 37 5.81 3.08 -0.06
N ASP A 38 5.80 1.91 -0.71
CA ASP A 38 4.59 1.09 -0.88
C ASP A 38 3.96 0.71 0.47
N ARG A 39 4.76 0.55 1.52
CA ARG A 39 4.30 0.19 2.88
C ARG A 39 3.54 1.32 3.53
N GLU A 40 4.00 2.56 3.36
CA GLU A 40 3.33 3.76 3.87
C GLU A 40 1.98 3.93 3.17
N VAL A 41 1.97 3.81 1.84
CA VAL A 41 0.75 3.93 1.02
C VAL A 41 -0.25 2.83 1.35
N ALA A 42 0.19 1.59 1.53
CA ALA A 42 -0.67 0.47 1.90
C ALA A 42 -1.26 0.65 3.31
N ALA A 43 -0.45 1.08 4.28
CA ALA A 43 -0.91 1.32 5.64
C ALA A 43 -1.97 2.43 5.71
N ASP A 44 -1.78 3.51 4.93
CA ASP A 44 -2.75 4.60 4.84
C ASP A 44 -4.07 4.18 4.17
N ALA A 45 -3.97 3.41 3.09
CA ALA A 45 -5.13 2.84 2.41
C ALA A 45 -5.93 1.90 3.32
N LEU A 46 -5.26 0.99 4.03
CA LEU A 46 -5.89 0.10 5.01
C LEU A 46 -6.62 0.87 6.11
N ARG A 47 -5.98 1.93 6.65
CA ARG A 47 -6.61 2.79 7.67
C ARG A 47 -7.88 3.46 7.15
N THR A 48 -7.84 3.97 5.91
CA THR A 48 -8.99 4.58 5.24
C THR A 48 -10.12 3.57 5.04
N LEU A 49 -9.81 2.31 4.78
CA LEU A 49 -10.77 1.21 4.67
C LEU A 49 -11.26 0.69 6.04
N GLY A 50 -10.80 1.27 7.16
CA GLY A 50 -11.25 0.93 8.52
C GLY A 50 -10.45 -0.18 9.20
N PHE A 51 -9.33 -0.61 8.62
CA PHE A 51 -8.39 -1.54 9.25
C PHE A 51 -7.40 -0.75 10.11
N ASP A 52 -7.51 -0.87 11.43
CA ASP A 52 -6.49 -0.36 12.37
C ASP A 52 -5.53 -1.51 12.73
N LYS A 53 -4.26 -1.20 12.97
CA LYS A 53 -3.26 -2.17 13.44
C LYS A 53 -3.55 -2.63 14.88
N ARG A 54 -4.47 -1.96 15.57
CA ARG A 54 -4.89 -2.35 16.93
C ARG A 54 -5.92 -3.48 16.87
N PRO A 55 -5.72 -4.57 17.64
CA PRO A 55 -6.74 -5.60 17.74
C PRO A 55 -8.03 -4.99 18.25
N ARG A 56 -9.13 -5.19 17.51
CA ARG A 56 -10.47 -4.90 18.04
C ARG A 56 -10.69 -5.92 19.17
N ARG A 57 -10.73 -5.41 20.40
CA ARG A 57 -11.10 -6.19 21.59
C ARG A 57 -12.51 -6.74 21.48
#